data_AF-A0A366LKW5-F1
#
_entry.id   AF-A0A366LKW5-F1
#
_cell.length_a   1.000
_cell.length_b   1.000
_cell.length_c   1.000
_cell.angle_alpha   90.00
_cell.angle_beta   90.00
_cell.angle_gamma   90.00
#
_symmetry.space_group_name_H-M   'P 1'
#
loop_
_entity.id
_entity.type
_entity.pdbx_description
1 polymer ?
#
loop_
_entity_poly.entity_id
_entity_poly.type
_entity_poly.pdbx_seq_one_letter_code
_entity_poly.pdbx_strand_id
1 'polypeptide(L)'
;MSEQFTQAAAHAEVEQVWPENGEIRVLGRLHGLTAAAPQEGWLVQCALREPRGLCLEHPASVSGEAFEAVVPIAALAPPEAPGKGVWDVHLVNGGERLRVGRRLDDIRAKNTIMIYPAQTFPAGGGQVEVRPRYTVHENLSIDYQRVAGTA
;
A
#
# COMPACT_ATOMS: atom_id res chain seq x y z
N MET A 1 7.21 30.43 26.26
CA MET A 1 6.20 29.40 25.97
C MET A 1 6.75 28.60 24.82
N SER A 2 7.41 27.49 25.12
CA SER A 2 8.16 26.70 24.13
C SER A 2 7.17 25.79 23.41
N GLU A 3 6.93 26.03 22.12
CA GLU A 3 6.17 25.11 21.28
C GLU A 3 6.97 23.82 21.16
N GLN A 4 6.46 22.76 21.79
CA GLN A 4 6.90 21.40 21.52
C GLN A 4 6.41 21.05 20.12
N PHE A 5 7.27 21.21 19.11
CA PHE A 5 7.06 20.58 17.81
C PHE A 5 7.03 19.07 18.05
N THR A 6 5.84 18.49 18.07
CA THR A 6 5.69 17.04 18.11
C THR A 6 6.31 16.53 16.81
N GLN A 7 7.42 15.81 16.91
CA GLN A 7 7.99 15.14 15.75
C GLN A 7 6.91 14.22 15.18
N ALA A 8 6.53 14.46 13.92
CA ALA A 8 5.55 13.62 13.26
C ALA A 8 6.04 12.16 13.32
N ALA A 9 5.15 11.24 13.70
CA ALA A 9 5.47 9.82 13.73
C ALA A 9 6.02 9.37 12.36
N ALA A 10 7.00 8.45 12.39
CA ALA A 10 7.61 7.95 11.17
C ALA A 10 6.55 7.40 10.21
N HIS A 11 6.69 7.71 8.92
CA HIS A 11 5.76 7.27 7.89
C HIS A 11 6.45 7.12 6.54
N ALA A 12 5.83 6.30 5.68
CA ALA A 12 6.21 6.16 4.29
C ALA A 12 5.25 7.01 3.44
N GLU A 13 5.76 8.13 2.93
CA GLU A 13 5.05 9.09 2.10
C GLU A 13 5.11 8.66 0.64
N VAL A 14 3.95 8.52 0.00
CA VAL A 14 3.82 8.10 -1.40
C VAL A 14 3.97 9.31 -2.32
N GLU A 15 4.88 9.20 -3.28
CA GLU A 15 5.01 10.17 -4.35
C GLU A 15 4.22 9.73 -5.59
N GLN A 16 4.31 8.44 -5.94
CA GLN A 16 3.72 7.88 -7.16
C GLN A 16 3.15 6.48 -6.92
N VAL A 17 2.07 6.16 -7.63
CA VAL A 17 1.46 4.83 -7.68
C VAL A 17 1.17 4.50 -9.14
N TRP A 18 1.69 3.36 -9.60
CA TRP A 18 1.58 2.87 -10.97
C TRP A 18 0.90 1.49 -10.97
N PRO A 19 -0.43 1.44 -11.14
CA PRO A 19 -1.18 0.21 -11.30
C PRO A 19 -1.24 -0.20 -12.78
N GLU A 20 -0.27 -0.98 -13.22
CA GLU A 20 -0.19 -1.46 -14.61
C GLU A 20 0.53 -2.81 -14.70
N ASN A 21 0.34 -3.50 -15.82
CA ASN A 21 1.07 -4.73 -16.17
C ASN A 21 0.97 -5.87 -15.14
N GLY A 22 -0.13 -5.95 -14.40
CA GLY A 22 -0.33 -7.01 -13.39
C GLY A 22 0.34 -6.71 -12.05
N GLU A 23 0.82 -5.49 -11.85
CA GLU A 23 1.51 -5.07 -10.63
C GLU A 23 1.01 -3.70 -10.17
N ILE A 24 1.19 -3.41 -8.88
CA ILE A 24 1.06 -2.08 -8.31
C ILE A 24 2.44 -1.68 -7.82
N ARG A 25 3.08 -0.76 -8.54
CA ARG A 25 4.35 -0.17 -8.13
C ARG A 25 4.10 1.11 -7.36
N VAL A 26 4.74 1.25 -6.20
CA VAL A 26 4.63 2.42 -5.31
C VAL A 26 6.02 2.99 -5.08
N LEU A 27 6.17 4.28 -5.36
CA LEU A 27 7.38 5.04 -5.10
C LEU A 27 7.10 6.09 -4.04
N GLY A 28 8.08 6.34 -3.17
CA GLY A 28 7.91 7.33 -2.13
C GLY A 28 9.16 7.58 -1.30
N ARG A 29 8.96 8.25 -0.16
CA ARG A 29 10.02 8.59 0.81
C ARG A 29 9.66 8.20 2.23
N LEU A 30 10.68 7.86 3.00
CA LEU A 30 10.59 7.64 4.43
C LEU A 30 10.80 8.97 5.16
N HIS A 31 9.87 9.32 6.03
CA HIS A 31 9.96 10.52 6.87
C HIS A 31 9.94 10.13 8.33
N GLY A 32 10.65 10.91 9.15
CA GLY A 32 10.68 10.72 10.61
C GLY A 32 11.52 9.52 11.08
N LEU A 33 12.20 8.81 10.17
CA LEU A 33 13.22 7.83 10.52
C LEU A 33 14.56 8.51 10.80
N THR A 34 15.37 7.91 11.67
CA THR A 34 16.74 8.39 11.92
C THR A 34 17.67 8.00 10.78
N ALA A 35 18.79 8.70 10.63
CA ALA A 35 19.83 8.37 9.64
C ALA A 35 20.43 6.95 9.80
N ALA A 36 20.17 6.28 10.93
CA ALA A 36 20.58 4.90 11.19
C ALA A 36 19.53 3.87 10.71
N ALA A 37 18.48 4.29 10.01
CA ALA A 37 17.49 3.36 9.46
C ALA A 37 18.14 2.32 8.53
N PRO A 38 17.76 1.03 8.66
CA PRO A 38 18.28 -0.03 7.79
C PRO A 38 18.07 0.33 6.32
N GLN A 39 19.04 -0.02 5.47
CA GLN A 39 18.90 0.14 4.01
C GLN A 39 18.44 -1.15 3.32
N GLU A 40 18.50 -2.27 4.04
CA GLU A 40 18.17 -3.60 3.55
C GLU A 40 17.09 -4.25 4.42
N GLY A 41 16.44 -5.29 3.88
CA GLY A 41 15.46 -6.09 4.62
C GLY A 41 14.07 -5.45 4.75
N TRP A 42 13.80 -4.38 4.02
CA TRP A 42 12.46 -3.79 3.95
C TRP A 42 11.51 -4.67 3.13
N LEU A 43 10.28 -4.77 3.61
CA LEU A 43 9.19 -5.44 2.91
C LEU A 43 8.01 -4.47 2.78
N VAL A 44 7.30 -4.57 1.66
CA VAL A 44 5.93 -4.06 1.57
C VAL A 44 5.00 -5.14 2.07
N GLN A 45 4.23 -4.79 3.10
CA GLN A 45 3.28 -5.65 3.76
C GLN A 45 1.85 -5.21 3.43
N CYS A 46 1.11 -6.06 2.73
CA CYS A 46 -0.32 -5.90 2.50
C CYS A 46 -1.07 -6.73 3.56
N ALA A 47 -1.69 -6.06 4.53
CA ALA A 47 -2.48 -6.70 5.58
C ALA A 47 -3.98 -6.60 5.26
N LEU A 48 -4.68 -7.73 5.19
CA LEU A 48 -6.12 -7.71 4.91
C LEU A 48 -6.84 -7.08 6.11
N ARG A 49 -7.70 -6.11 5.83
CA ARG A 49 -8.40 -5.37 6.88
C ARG A 49 -9.38 -6.28 7.62
N GLU A 50 -10.18 -7.05 6.89
CA GLU A 50 -11.10 -8.05 7.43
C GLU A 50 -11.29 -9.20 6.43
N PRO A 51 -11.35 -10.48 6.88
CA PRO A 51 -10.99 -10.92 8.22
C PRO A 51 -9.49 -10.69 8.49
N ARG A 52 -9.16 -10.37 9.73
CA ARG A 52 -7.78 -10.15 10.15
C ARG A 52 -6.97 -11.45 10.13
N GLY A 53 -5.65 -11.30 10.01
CA GLY A 53 -4.68 -12.40 10.09
C GLY A 53 -4.05 -12.78 8.76
N LEU A 54 -4.67 -12.39 7.63
CA LEU A 54 -4.08 -12.59 6.32
C LEU A 54 -3.15 -11.44 5.94
N CYS A 55 -1.94 -11.77 5.55
CA CYS A 55 -0.88 -10.82 5.28
C CYS A 55 0.01 -11.33 4.13
N LEU A 56 0.37 -10.43 3.23
CA LEU A 56 1.23 -10.71 2.09
C LEU A 56 2.45 -9.79 2.17
N GLU A 57 3.62 -10.33 1.88
CA GLU A 57 4.88 -9.59 1.95
C GLU A 57 5.65 -9.74 0.64
N HIS A 58 6.15 -8.61 0.15
CA HIS A 58 7.05 -8.57 -0.99
C HIS A 58 8.26 -7.71 -0.64
N PRO A 59 9.43 -7.96 -1.25
CA PRO A 59 10.60 -7.09 -1.07
C PRO A 59 10.27 -5.63 -1.42
N ALA A 60 10.82 -4.72 -0.62
CA ALA A 60 10.86 -3.30 -0.95
C ALA A 60 12.30 -2.82 -0.90
N SER A 61 12.68 -2.00 -1.87
CA SER A 61 14.00 -1.39 -1.94
C SER A 61 13.98 -0.06 -1.21
N VAL A 62 15.02 0.22 -0.41
CA VAL A 62 15.23 1.52 0.21
C VAL A 62 16.64 2.02 -0.15
N SER A 63 16.73 3.28 -0.58
CA SER A 63 18.00 3.95 -0.88
C SER A 63 17.96 5.37 -0.33
N GLY A 64 18.72 5.59 0.76
CA GLY A 64 18.61 6.79 1.55
C GLY A 64 17.21 6.87 2.17
N GLU A 65 16.44 7.88 1.78
CA GLU A 65 15.04 8.03 2.18
C GLU A 65 14.06 7.52 1.12
N ALA A 66 14.50 7.26 -0.11
CA ALA A 66 13.61 6.82 -1.18
C ALA A 66 13.27 5.33 -1.00
N PHE A 67 12.01 4.96 -1.27
CA PHE A 67 11.60 3.57 -1.33
C PHE A 67 10.87 3.25 -2.63
N GLU A 68 11.00 1.98 -3.05
CA GLU A 68 10.22 1.37 -4.12
C GLU A 68 9.66 0.03 -3.63
N ALA A 69 8.37 -0.16 -3.86
CA ALA A 69 7.65 -1.38 -3.54
C ALA A 69 6.82 -1.85 -4.75
N VAL A 70 6.82 -3.14 -5.02
CA VAL A 70 6.04 -3.75 -6.10
C VAL A 70 5.18 -4.87 -5.54
N VAL A 71 3.87 -4.79 -5.82
CA VAL A 71 2.89 -5.79 -5.37
C VAL A 71 2.21 -6.41 -6.60
N PRO A 72 2.45 -7.69 -6.90
CA PRO A 72 1.73 -8.41 -7.95
C PRO A 72 0.24 -8.50 -7.62
N ILE A 73 -0.63 -8.10 -8.56
CA ILE A 73 -2.09 -8.07 -8.29
C ILE A 73 -2.67 -9.47 -8.04
N ALA A 74 -2.07 -10.50 -8.65
CA ALA A 74 -2.47 -11.88 -8.48
C ALA A 74 -2.31 -12.38 -7.03
N ALA A 75 -1.35 -11.83 -6.29
CA ALA A 75 -1.12 -12.17 -4.89
C ALA A 75 -2.26 -11.68 -3.98
N LEU A 76 -2.99 -10.62 -4.38
CA LEU A 76 -4.00 -9.95 -3.55
C LEU A 76 -5.35 -10.66 -3.46
N ALA A 77 -5.51 -11.82 -4.12
CA ALA A 77 -6.70 -12.66 -3.99
C ALA A 77 -6.33 -14.13 -3.76
N PRO A 78 -5.58 -14.44 -2.69
CA PRO A 78 -5.20 -15.82 -2.39
C PRO A 78 -6.47 -16.65 -2.09
N PRO A 79 -6.42 -17.99 -2.26
CA PRO A 79 -7.59 -18.85 -2.18
C PRO A 79 -8.43 -18.69 -0.89
N GLU A 80 -7.77 -18.44 0.23
CA GLU A 80 -8.36 -18.26 1.57
C GLU A 80 -9.00 -16.89 1.80
N ALA A 81 -8.71 -15.89 0.95
CA ALA A 81 -9.26 -14.55 1.11
C ALA A 81 -10.76 -14.51 0.74
N PRO A 82 -11.59 -13.67 1.40
CA PRO A 82 -13.01 -13.52 1.06
C PRO A 82 -13.22 -13.01 -0.37
N GLY A 83 -14.45 -13.09 -0.88
CA GLY A 83 -14.79 -12.65 -2.25
C GLY A 83 -14.44 -11.19 -2.56
N LYS A 84 -14.33 -10.33 -1.54
CA LYS A 84 -13.88 -8.94 -1.66
C LYS A 84 -13.20 -8.50 -0.37
N GLY A 85 -12.37 -7.48 -0.44
CA GLY A 85 -11.74 -6.93 0.75
C GLY A 85 -10.85 -5.73 0.45
N VAL A 86 -10.19 -5.25 1.50
CA VAL A 86 -9.31 -4.09 1.46
C VAL A 86 -7.99 -4.45 2.12
N TRP A 87 -6.89 -4.26 1.40
CA TRP A 87 -5.54 -4.44 1.91
C TRP A 87 -4.98 -3.10 2.40
N ASP A 88 -4.50 -3.08 3.63
CA ASP A 88 -3.76 -1.96 4.20
C ASP A 88 -2.26 -2.14 3.96
N VAL A 89 -1.66 -1.19 3.24
CA VAL A 89 -0.26 -1.22 2.80
C VAL A 89 0.69 -0.63 3.85
N HIS A 90 1.69 -1.39 4.25
CA HIS A 90 2.72 -0.96 5.19
C HIS A 90 4.10 -1.19 4.60
N LEU A 91 5.08 -0.42 5.06
CA LEU A 91 6.49 -0.75 4.90
C LEU A 91 6.99 -1.27 6.26
N VAL A 92 7.63 -2.43 6.27
CA VAL A 92 8.07 -3.08 7.51
C VAL A 92 9.55 -3.46 7.46
N ASN A 93 10.23 -3.32 8.60
CA ASN A 93 11.62 -3.74 8.78
C ASN A 93 11.94 -3.88 10.28
N GLY A 94 12.42 -5.04 10.73
CA GLY A 94 13.06 -5.16 12.06
C GLY A 94 12.24 -4.69 13.27
N GLY A 95 10.91 -4.63 13.16
CA GLY A 95 10.00 -4.10 14.19
C GLY A 95 9.34 -2.76 13.83
N GLU A 96 9.90 -2.02 12.87
CA GLU A 96 9.26 -0.86 12.26
C GLU A 96 8.06 -1.30 11.41
N ARG A 97 6.96 -0.55 11.52
CA ARG A 97 5.76 -0.75 10.71
C ARG A 97 5.13 0.59 10.34
N LEU A 98 5.46 1.06 9.15
CA LEU A 98 5.10 2.38 8.65
C LEU A 98 3.87 2.26 7.76
N ARG A 99 2.79 2.96 8.09
CA ARG A 99 1.62 3.01 7.21
C ARG A 99 2.00 3.82 5.95
N VAL A 100 1.83 3.21 4.79
CA VAL A 100 2.05 3.88 3.50
C VAL A 100 0.88 4.81 3.21
N GLY A 101 1.16 6.08 2.95
CA GLY A 101 0.14 7.12 2.73
C GLY A 101 0.72 8.36 2.08
N ARG A 102 -0.09 9.38 1.86
CA ARG A 102 0.34 10.65 1.27
C ARG A 102 -0.27 11.80 2.05
N ARG A 103 0.47 12.33 3.01
CA ARG A 103 0.01 13.30 4.02
C ARG A 103 0.68 14.68 3.91
N LEU A 104 1.82 14.76 3.23
CA LEU A 104 2.67 15.95 3.22
C LEU A 104 2.43 16.86 2.01
N ASP A 105 1.54 16.46 1.11
CA ASP A 105 1.03 17.41 0.12
C ASP A 105 -0.11 18.28 0.69
N ASP A 106 -0.35 19.42 0.05
CA ASP A 106 -1.46 20.31 0.39
C ASP A 106 -2.80 19.85 -0.24
N ILE A 107 -2.89 18.60 -0.73
CA ILE A 107 -4.07 18.06 -1.40
C ILE A 107 -4.96 17.35 -0.38
N ARG A 108 -6.11 17.94 -0.06
CA ARG A 108 -7.14 17.32 0.78
C ARG A 108 -8.10 16.46 -0.05
N ALA A 109 -8.81 15.55 0.62
CA ALA A 109 -9.85 14.70 0.02
C ALA A 109 -9.37 13.82 -1.15
N LYS A 110 -8.13 13.32 -1.07
CA LYS A 110 -7.51 12.45 -2.10
C LYS A 110 -8.34 11.23 -2.46
N ASN A 111 -9.12 10.70 -1.52
CA ASN A 111 -10.04 9.59 -1.74
C ASN A 111 -11.15 9.89 -2.79
N THR A 112 -11.36 11.16 -3.13
CA THR A 112 -12.33 11.61 -4.16
C THR A 112 -11.67 12.15 -5.43
N ILE A 113 -10.41 12.56 -5.37
CA ILE A 113 -9.69 13.22 -6.47
C ILE A 113 -8.69 12.27 -7.15
N MET A 114 -8.03 11.39 -6.39
CA MET A 114 -7.06 10.43 -6.92
C MET A 114 -7.74 9.10 -7.21
N ILE A 115 -8.20 8.95 -8.44
CA ILE A 115 -8.81 7.72 -8.95
C ILE A 115 -7.76 6.97 -9.77
N TYR A 116 -7.43 5.77 -9.31
CA TYR A 116 -6.54 4.85 -10.03
C TYR A 116 -7.36 3.90 -10.92
N PRO A 117 -6.87 3.57 -12.12
CA PRO A 117 -7.52 2.55 -12.94
C PRO A 117 -7.50 1.21 -12.21
N ALA A 118 -8.58 0.45 -12.35
CA ALA A 118 -8.58 -0.93 -11.89
C ALA A 118 -7.79 -1.81 -12.86
N GLN A 119 -7.16 -2.84 -12.32
CA GLN A 119 -6.58 -3.94 -13.09
C GLN A 119 -7.36 -5.21 -12.84
N THR A 120 -7.44 -6.08 -13.84
CA THR A 120 -8.16 -7.36 -13.75
C THR A 120 -7.27 -8.53 -14.09
N PHE A 121 -7.46 -9.66 -13.43
CA PHE A 121 -6.79 -10.92 -13.77
C PHE A 121 -7.72 -12.13 -13.57
N PRO A 122 -7.55 -13.20 -14.35
CA PRO A 122 -8.37 -14.41 -14.21
C PRO A 122 -8.04 -15.16 -12.91
N ALA A 123 -9.07 -15.60 -12.19
CA ALA A 123 -8.92 -16.45 -11.01
C ALA A 123 -10.18 -17.28 -10.74
N GLY A 124 -10.02 -18.57 -10.41
CA GLY A 124 -11.11 -19.42 -9.90
C GLY A 124 -12.36 -19.47 -10.77
N GLY A 125 -12.23 -19.49 -12.11
CA GLY A 125 -13.36 -19.50 -13.05
C GLY A 125 -14.05 -18.15 -13.26
N GLY A 126 -13.54 -17.07 -12.66
CA GLY A 126 -13.99 -15.70 -12.88
C GLY A 126 -12.83 -14.74 -13.08
N GLN A 127 -13.06 -13.47 -12.76
CA GLN A 127 -12.03 -12.43 -12.76
C GLN A 127 -11.89 -11.84 -11.35
N VAL A 128 -10.73 -11.29 -11.05
CA VAL A 128 -10.53 -10.44 -9.88
C VAL A 128 -10.21 -9.04 -10.39
N GLU A 129 -10.90 -8.05 -9.85
CA GLU A 129 -10.59 -6.63 -10.02
C GLU A 129 -9.81 -6.13 -8.81
N VAL A 130 -8.76 -5.34 -9.05
CA VAL A 130 -7.90 -4.74 -8.03
C VAL A 130 -7.74 -3.26 -8.31
N ARG A 131 -7.86 -2.40 -7.28
CA ARG A 131 -7.71 -0.95 -7.41
C ARG A 131 -7.01 -0.31 -6.20
N PRO A 132 -5.93 0.44 -6.40
CA PRO A 132 -5.38 1.31 -5.35
C PRO A 132 -6.34 2.47 -5.01
N ARG A 133 -6.38 2.88 -3.75
CA ARG A 133 -7.13 4.05 -3.30
C ARG A 133 -6.46 4.72 -2.10
N TYR A 134 -6.66 6.03 -1.98
CA TYR A 134 -6.43 6.70 -0.71
C TYR A 134 -7.65 6.58 0.21
N THR A 135 -7.39 6.37 1.50
CA THR A 135 -8.39 6.41 2.56
C THR A 135 -8.68 7.85 2.99
N VAL A 136 -9.70 8.04 3.85
CA VAL A 136 -10.00 9.35 4.46
C VAL A 136 -8.86 9.87 5.35
N HIS A 137 -8.00 8.97 5.83
CA HIS A 137 -6.78 9.30 6.59
C HIS A 137 -5.55 9.38 5.70
N GLU A 138 -5.75 9.50 4.38
CA GLU A 138 -4.72 9.64 3.36
C GLU A 138 -3.71 8.49 3.32
N ASN A 139 -4.07 7.32 3.86
CA ASN A 139 -3.30 6.10 3.72
C ASN A 139 -3.65 5.40 2.41
N LEU A 140 -2.65 4.80 1.76
CA LEU A 140 -2.84 3.95 0.59
C LEU A 140 -3.43 2.60 1.01
N SER A 141 -4.52 2.20 0.39
CA SER A 141 -5.09 0.86 0.50
C SER A 141 -5.32 0.29 -0.90
N ILE A 142 -5.52 -1.02 -0.99
CA ILE A 142 -5.83 -1.69 -2.25
C ILE A 142 -7.14 -2.45 -2.07
N ASP A 143 -8.16 -2.05 -2.81
CA ASP A 143 -9.41 -2.80 -2.89
C ASP A 143 -9.24 -3.97 -3.84
N TYR A 144 -9.88 -5.09 -3.52
CA TYR A 144 -10.05 -6.19 -4.47
C TYR A 144 -11.45 -6.77 -4.40
N GLN A 145 -11.90 -7.33 -5.52
CA GLN A 145 -13.17 -8.06 -5.62
C GLN A 145 -13.11 -9.14 -6.68
N ARG A 146 -13.60 -10.34 -6.35
CA ARG A 146 -13.91 -11.39 -7.31
C ARG A 146 -15.21 -11.02 -8.01
N VAL A 147 -15.15 -10.95 -9.33
CA VAL A 147 -16.30 -10.71 -10.19
C VAL A 147 -16.57 -11.97 -11.01
N ALA A 148 -17.84 -12.34 -11.15
CA ALA A 148 -18.21 -13.40 -12.07
C ALA A 148 -17.77 -12.98 -13.47
N GLY A 149 -17.12 -13.89 -14.21
CA GLY A 149 -16.88 -13.67 -15.63
C GLY A 149 -18.22 -13.52 -16.32
N THR A 150 -18.45 -12.42 -17.03
CA THR A 150 -19.50 -12.40 -18.05
C THR A 150 -19.09 -13.42 -19.12
N ALA A 151 -19.79 -14.56 -19.12
CA ALA A 151 -19.71 -15.56 -20.19
C ALA A 151 -20.17 -14.96 -21.52
#